data_AF-A0AAJ2QYW1-F1
#
_entry.id   AF-A0AAJ2QYW1-F1
#
_cell.length_a   1.000
_cell.length_b   1.000
_cell.length_c   1.000
_cell.angle_alpha   90.00
_cell.angle_beta   90.00
_cell.angle_gamma   90.00
#
_symmetry.space_group_name_H-M   'P 1'
#
loop_
_entity.id
_entity.type
_entity.pdbx_description
1 polymer ?
#
loop_
_entity_poly.entity_id
_entity_poly.type
_entity_poly.pdbx_seq_one_letter_code
_entity_poly.pdbx_strand_id
1 'polypeptide(L)'
;MAIRLHRSARATPRMRAELQLATGSHRSLAKLYDINPKTVAKWRARNSVLDEPMGPRGRASQHLSKEQEHLAIALRKQAHLSLDDLMGQLLETVPKLSRSALHRCLQRHGISRQPITHVQRRHGKFEETTLGFVHIDSAEMKISNGKKHMFVAP
;
A
#
# COMPACT_ATOMS: atom_id res chain seq x y z
N MET A 1 -10.61 20.18 12.90
CA MET A 1 -10.58 18.84 12.28
C MET A 1 -12.01 18.44 11.94
N ALA A 2 -12.33 18.18 10.67
CA ALA A 2 -13.67 17.76 10.27
C ALA A 2 -13.87 16.26 10.55
N ILE A 3 -14.73 15.93 11.50
CA ILE A 3 -15.04 14.54 11.85
C ILE A 3 -16.28 14.14 11.04
N ARG A 4 -16.13 13.18 10.11
CA ARG A 4 -17.27 12.59 9.40
C ARG A 4 -17.96 11.58 10.30
N LEU A 5 -19.05 11.99 10.94
CA LEU A 5 -19.89 11.12 11.74
C LEU A 5 -21.13 10.72 10.96
N HIS A 6 -21.57 9.48 11.16
CA HIS A 6 -22.88 9.05 10.69
C HIS A 6 -23.98 9.82 11.42
N ARG A 7 -25.10 10.14 10.74
CA ARG A 7 -26.20 10.93 11.30
C ARG A 7 -26.78 10.33 12.59
N SER A 8 -26.82 9.00 12.70
CA SER A 8 -27.34 8.29 13.87
C SER A 8 -26.28 7.95 14.93
N ALA A 9 -25.06 8.47 14.81
CA ALA A 9 -24.00 8.19 15.78
C ALA A 9 -24.33 8.80 17.16
N ARG A 10 -24.63 7.94 18.13
CA ARG A 10 -24.95 8.37 19.51
C ARG A 10 -23.72 8.82 20.30
N ALA A 11 -22.59 8.11 20.21
CA ALA A 11 -21.36 8.49 20.92
C ALA A 11 -20.55 9.52 20.12
N THR A 12 -21.01 10.77 20.09
CA THR A 12 -20.33 11.88 19.41
C THR A 12 -19.06 12.32 20.16
N PRO A 13 -18.09 12.97 19.49
CA PRO A 13 -16.88 13.51 20.13
C PRO A 13 -17.17 14.42 21.33
N ARG A 14 -18.25 15.20 21.26
CA ARG A 14 -18.71 16.02 22.38
C ARG A 14 -19.11 15.15 23.58
N MET A 15 -19.99 14.17 23.37
CA MET A 15 -20.39 13.25 24.43
C MET A 15 -19.20 12.44 24.98
N ARG A 16 -18.23 12.07 24.14
CA ARG A 16 -17.00 11.38 24.59
C ARG A 16 -16.17 12.28 25.52
N ALA A 17 -16.04 13.57 25.21
CA ALA A 17 -15.35 14.55 26.07
C ALA A 17 -16.09 14.74 27.40
N GLU A 18 -17.42 14.87 27.36
CA GLU A 18 -18.26 14.98 28.56
C GLU A 18 -18.11 13.74 29.44
N LEU A 19 -18.10 12.54 28.85
CA LEU A 19 -17.89 11.29 29.59
C LEU A 19 -16.52 11.20 30.26
N GLN A 20 -15.46 11.75 29.66
CA GLN A 20 -14.11 11.76 30.24
C GLN A 20 -14.03 12.63 31.51
N LEU A 21 -14.76 13.75 31.53
CA LEU A 21 -14.80 14.68 32.67
C LEU A 21 -15.87 14.32 33.71
N ALA A 22 -16.87 13.50 33.34
CA ALA A 22 -18.00 13.18 34.19
C ALA A 22 -17.61 12.36 35.43
N THR A 23 -18.13 12.80 36.57
CA THR A 23 -18.09 12.06 37.83
C THR A 23 -19.32 11.15 37.96
N GLY A 24 -19.21 10.10 38.78
CA GLY A 24 -20.28 9.11 38.99
C GLY A 24 -20.01 7.73 38.38
N SER A 25 -20.99 6.83 38.51
CA SER A 25 -20.87 5.44 38.08
C SER A 25 -21.05 5.27 36.57
N HIS A 26 -20.46 4.22 35.98
CA HIS A 26 -20.72 3.88 34.58
C HIS A 26 -22.21 3.62 34.29
N ARG A 27 -22.95 3.07 35.26
CA ARG A 27 -24.36 2.70 35.12
C ARG A 27 -25.28 3.93 35.08
N SER A 28 -25.01 4.93 35.91
CA SER A 28 -25.77 6.19 35.93
C SER A 28 -25.57 6.98 34.64
N LEU A 29 -24.32 7.09 34.17
CA LEU A 29 -24.00 7.77 32.90
C LEU A 29 -24.59 7.04 31.70
N ALA A 30 -24.57 5.71 31.69
CA ALA A 30 -25.18 4.90 30.64
C ALA A 30 -26.69 5.18 30.50
N LYS A 31 -27.40 5.31 31.63
CA LYS A 31 -28.82 5.64 31.66
C LYS A 31 -29.09 7.08 31.20
N LEU A 32 -28.26 8.03 31.62
CA LEU A 32 -28.39 9.44 31.24
C LEU A 32 -28.22 9.66 29.73
N TYR A 33 -27.20 9.03 29.13
CA TYR A 33 -26.84 9.21 27.73
C TYR A 33 -27.46 8.18 26.78
N ASP A 34 -28.29 7.26 27.29
CA ASP A 34 -28.89 6.13 26.54
C ASP A 34 -27.88 5.36 25.66
N ILE A 35 -26.77 4.96 26.31
CA ILE A 35 -25.67 4.22 25.69
C ILE A 35 -25.25 3.01 26.54
N ASN A 36 -24.62 2.03 25.90
CA ASN A 36 -24.12 0.85 26.59
C ASN A 36 -23.09 1.23 27.68
N PRO A 37 -23.18 0.69 28.92
CA PRO A 37 -22.18 0.90 29.97
C PRO A 37 -20.74 0.59 29.54
N LYS A 38 -20.52 -0.37 28.62
CA LYS A 38 -19.20 -0.66 28.05
C LYS A 38 -18.65 0.50 27.22
N THR A 39 -19.52 1.23 26.53
CA THR A 39 -19.15 2.43 25.77
C THR A 39 -18.73 3.56 26.71
N VAL A 40 -19.42 3.73 27.84
CA VAL A 40 -19.04 4.68 28.89
C VAL A 40 -17.65 4.34 29.45
N ALA A 41 -17.45 3.09 29.87
CA ALA A 41 -16.19 2.62 30.41
C ALA A 41 -15.03 2.81 29.40
N LYS A 42 -15.26 2.47 28.13
CA LYS A 42 -14.30 2.65 27.04
C LYS A 42 -13.87 4.10 26.87
N TRP A 43 -14.81 5.05 26.84
CA TRP A 43 -14.47 6.45 26.60
C TRP A 43 -13.88 7.16 27.82
N ARG A 44 -14.26 6.75 29.04
CA ARG A 44 -13.60 7.23 30.28
C ARG A 44 -12.15 6.81 30.39
N ALA A 45 -11.82 5.59 29.98
CA ALA A 45 -10.45 5.07 30.04
C ALA A 45 -9.53 5.63 28.94
N ARG A 46 -10.06 6.35 27.95
CA ARG A 46 -9.29 6.87 26.81
C ARG A 46 -8.84 8.29 27.07
N ASN A 47 -7.65 8.63 26.59
CA ASN A 47 -7.09 9.99 26.63
C ASN A 47 -7.50 10.84 25.42
N SER A 48 -8.16 10.25 24.42
CA SER A 48 -8.59 10.90 23.18
C SER A 48 -10.07 10.66 22.91
N VAL A 49 -10.73 11.67 22.34
CA VAL A 49 -12.13 11.64 21.91
C VAL A 49 -12.29 11.23 20.45
N LEU A 50 -11.20 11.24 19.68
CA LEU A 50 -11.18 10.88 18.28
C LEU A 50 -11.17 9.36 18.12
N ASP A 51 -11.71 8.90 17.00
CA ASP A 51 -11.59 7.50 16.63
C ASP A 51 -10.15 7.20 16.21
N GLU A 52 -9.59 6.15 16.78
CA GLU A 52 -8.29 5.63 16.37
C GLU A 52 -8.42 4.84 15.07
N PRO A 53 -7.37 4.81 14.23
CA PRO A 53 -7.36 3.97 13.04
C PRO A 53 -7.72 2.52 13.38
N MET A 54 -8.74 1.99 12.71
CA MET A 54 -9.06 0.57 12.83
C MET A 54 -8.09 -0.24 11.99
N GLY A 55 -7.34 -1.13 12.63
CA GLY A 55 -6.38 -2.02 11.97
C GLY A 55 -5.10 -2.21 12.76
N PRO A 56 -4.17 -3.04 12.26
CA PRO A 56 -2.87 -3.24 12.88
C PRO A 56 -2.09 -1.92 12.92
N ARG A 57 -1.48 -1.63 14.08
CA ARG A 57 -0.68 -0.41 14.30
C ARG A 57 0.55 -0.35 13.38
N GLY A 58 1.08 -1.50 12.99
CA GLY A 58 2.15 -1.63 12.00
C GLY A 58 1.60 -2.04 10.64
N ARG A 59 1.92 -1.26 9.59
CA ARG A 59 1.64 -1.66 8.21
C ARG A 59 2.74 -2.61 7.73
N ALA A 60 2.56 -3.90 7.93
CA ALA A 60 3.49 -4.93 7.43
C ALA A 60 2.86 -5.71 6.27
N SER A 61 3.67 -6.14 5.30
CA SER A 61 3.26 -7.20 4.38
C SER A 61 3.25 -8.54 5.12
N GLN A 62 2.27 -9.39 4.83
CA GLN A 62 2.29 -10.79 5.30
C GLN A 62 3.23 -11.67 4.47
N HIS A 63 3.59 -11.23 3.26
CA HIS A 63 4.33 -12.03 2.28
C HIS A 63 5.78 -11.59 2.06
N LEU A 64 6.17 -10.44 2.61
CA LEU A 64 7.52 -9.91 2.48
C LEU A 64 8.07 -9.66 3.88
N SER A 65 9.26 -10.19 4.16
CA SER A 65 10.05 -9.74 5.30
C SER A 65 10.47 -8.29 5.10
N LYS A 66 10.90 -7.61 6.19
CA LYS A 66 11.42 -6.24 6.09
C LYS A 66 12.57 -6.14 5.09
N GLU A 67 13.46 -7.13 5.07
CA GLU A 67 14.61 -7.16 4.15
C GLU A 67 14.16 -7.31 2.70
N GLN A 68 13.20 -8.20 2.42
CA GLN A 68 12.63 -8.38 1.09
C GLN A 68 11.87 -7.13 0.61
N GLU A 69 11.17 -6.43 1.50
CA GLU A 69 10.55 -5.14 1.17
C GLU A 69 11.61 -4.10 0.77
N HIS A 70 12.73 -4.01 1.50
CA HIS A 70 13.82 -3.10 1.15
C HIS A 70 14.45 -3.44 -0.21
N LEU A 71 14.67 -4.72 -0.49
CA LEU A 71 15.17 -5.16 -1.80
C LEU A 71 14.22 -4.76 -2.93
N ALA A 72 12.92 -5.02 -2.77
CA ALA A 72 11.91 -4.67 -3.77
C ALA A 72 11.85 -3.14 -4.01
N ILE A 73 11.97 -2.34 -2.95
CA ILE A 73 12.02 -0.87 -3.02
C ILE A 73 13.28 -0.40 -3.74
N ALA A 74 14.45 -0.95 -3.39
CA ALA A 74 15.73 -0.59 -3.98
C ALA A 74 15.74 -0.88 -5.49
N LEU A 75 15.34 -2.09 -5.88
CA LEU A 75 15.23 -2.49 -7.28
C LEU A 75 14.27 -1.60 -8.07
N ARG A 76 13.08 -1.32 -7.51
CA ARG A 76 12.08 -0.45 -8.16
C ARG A 76 12.62 0.97 -8.40
N LYS A 77 13.39 1.51 -7.44
CA LYS A 77 13.94 2.87 -7.52
C LYS A 77 15.14 2.97 -8.45
N GLN A 78 16.02 1.97 -8.47
CA GLN A 78 17.26 1.99 -9.25
C GLN A 78 17.01 1.62 -10.71
N ALA A 79 16.27 0.55 -10.94
CA ALA A 79 16.15 -0.03 -12.27
C ALA A 79 14.88 0.43 -13.03
N HIS A 80 13.99 1.20 -12.38
CA HIS A 80 12.71 1.64 -12.97
C HIS A 80 11.97 0.52 -13.70
N LEU A 81 12.06 -0.71 -13.19
CA LEU A 81 11.39 -1.89 -13.75
C LEU A 81 9.90 -1.76 -13.63
N SER A 82 9.13 -2.31 -14.56
CA SER A 82 7.67 -2.43 -14.44
C SER A 82 7.28 -3.30 -13.23
N LEU A 83 6.00 -3.34 -12.87
CA LEU A 83 5.56 -4.20 -11.77
C LEU A 83 5.86 -5.68 -12.05
N ASP A 84 5.79 -6.08 -13.32
CA ASP A 84 5.92 -7.47 -13.74
C ASP A 84 7.36 -7.90 -13.88
N ASP A 85 8.21 -7.02 -14.41
CA ASP A 85 9.64 -7.27 -14.47
C ASP A 85 10.22 -7.35 -13.04
N LEU A 86 9.78 -6.47 -12.14
CA LEU A 86 10.17 -6.53 -10.74
C LEU A 86 9.69 -7.83 -10.08
N MET A 87 8.48 -8.29 -10.39
CA MET A 87 7.99 -9.56 -9.88
C MET A 87 8.83 -10.74 -10.40
N GLY A 88 9.19 -10.73 -11.68
CA GLY A 88 10.05 -11.76 -12.28
C GLY A 88 11.42 -11.83 -11.59
N GLN A 89 12.05 -10.69 -11.33
CA GLN A 89 13.34 -10.63 -10.63
C GLN A 89 13.24 -11.11 -9.16
N LEU A 90 12.14 -10.80 -8.48
CA LEU A 90 11.95 -11.16 -7.07
C LEU A 90 11.50 -12.61 -6.87
N LEU A 91 10.96 -13.28 -7.90
CA LEU A 91 10.38 -14.62 -7.76
C LEU A 91 11.42 -15.66 -7.33
N GLU A 92 12.67 -15.53 -7.79
CA GLU A 92 13.79 -16.39 -7.39
C GLU A 92 14.09 -16.26 -5.88
N THR A 93 13.97 -15.04 -5.35
CA THR A 93 14.27 -14.74 -3.93
C THR A 93 13.05 -14.93 -2.99
N VAL A 94 11.84 -14.76 -3.52
CA VAL A 94 10.58 -14.81 -2.76
C VAL A 94 9.52 -15.57 -3.59
N PRO A 95 9.58 -16.91 -3.64
CA PRO A 95 8.70 -17.69 -4.52
C PRO A 95 7.21 -17.62 -4.13
N LYS A 96 6.89 -17.27 -2.88
CA LYS A 96 5.52 -17.11 -2.39
C LYS A 96 4.95 -15.70 -2.65
N LEU A 97 5.71 -14.81 -3.29
CA LEU A 97 5.29 -13.45 -3.55
C LEU A 97 4.20 -13.43 -4.62
N SER A 98 3.04 -12.86 -4.30
CA SER A 98 2.02 -12.57 -5.30
C SER A 98 2.20 -11.16 -5.87
N ARG A 99 1.82 -10.98 -7.15
CA ARG A 99 1.74 -9.67 -7.81
C ARG A 99 1.00 -8.63 -6.96
N SER A 100 -0.13 -9.03 -6.37
CA SER A 100 -0.96 -8.14 -5.56
C SER A 100 -0.26 -7.71 -4.26
N ALA A 101 0.50 -8.61 -3.62
CA ALA A 101 1.26 -8.30 -2.43
C ALA A 101 2.41 -7.33 -2.72
N LEU A 102 3.13 -7.54 -3.83
CA LEU A 102 4.15 -6.62 -4.31
C LEU A 102 3.55 -5.24 -4.61
N HIS A 103 2.43 -5.20 -5.32
CA HIS A 103 1.76 -3.94 -5.64
C HIS A 103 1.32 -3.16 -4.38
N ARG A 104 0.72 -3.84 -3.39
CA ARG A 104 0.34 -3.21 -2.11
C ARG A 104 1.56 -2.71 -1.34
N CYS A 105 2.69 -3.42 -1.39
CA CYS A 105 3.97 -2.96 -0.84
C CYS A 105 4.39 -1.64 -1.51
N LEU A 106 4.49 -1.61 -2.85
CA LEU A 106 4.91 -0.41 -3.58
C LEU A 106 3.96 0.77 -3.35
N GLN A 107 2.64 0.54 -3.25
CA GLN A 107 1.66 1.57 -2.91
C GLN A 107 1.88 2.15 -1.51
N ARG A 108 2.15 1.29 -0.52
CA ARG A 108 2.44 1.72 0.86
C ARG A 108 3.67 2.62 0.93
N HIS A 109 4.64 2.39 0.06
CA HIS A 109 5.87 3.19 -0.06
C HIS A 109 5.77 4.34 -1.09
N GLY A 110 4.61 4.56 -1.71
CA GLY A 110 4.41 5.67 -2.65
C GLY A 110 5.13 5.54 -3.99
N ILE A 111 5.65 4.36 -4.32
CA ILE A 111 6.47 4.09 -5.53
C ILE A 111 5.79 3.14 -6.52
N SER A 112 4.49 2.91 -6.34
CA SER A 112 3.67 2.10 -7.26
C SER A 112 3.66 2.70 -8.67
N ARG A 113 3.58 4.03 -8.79
CA ARG A 113 3.72 4.73 -10.08
C ARG A 113 5.18 5.12 -10.30
N GLN A 114 5.71 4.86 -11.48
CA GLN A 114 6.99 5.42 -11.88
C GLN A 114 6.81 6.92 -12.15
N PRO A 115 7.84 7.75 -11.90
CA PRO A 115 7.81 9.12 -12.35
C PRO A 115 7.56 9.14 -13.86
N ILE A 116 6.65 10.00 -14.32
CA ILE A 116 6.39 10.20 -15.73
C ILE A 116 7.64 10.87 -16.29
N THR A 117 8.50 10.09 -16.94
CA THR A 117 9.63 10.66 -17.66
C THR A 117 9.06 11.37 -18.89
N HIS A 118 9.10 12.71 -18.91
CA HIS A 118 8.75 13.53 -20.08
C HIS A 118 9.80 13.41 -21.20
N VAL A 119 10.37 12.23 -21.41
CA VAL A 119 11.16 11.96 -22.60
C VAL A 119 10.16 11.66 -23.70
N GLN A 120 10.03 12.57 -24.66
CA GLN A 120 9.30 12.28 -25.89
C GLN A 120 9.91 11.03 -26.51
N ARG A 121 9.17 9.91 -26.44
CA ARG A 121 9.55 8.70 -27.15
C ARG A 121 9.50 9.02 -28.63
N ARG A 122 10.66 9.11 -29.26
CA ARG A 122 10.77 9.17 -30.72
C ARG A 122 10.43 7.78 -31.23
N HIS A 123 9.17 7.58 -31.61
CA HIS A 123 8.78 6.37 -32.33
C HIS A 123 9.39 6.44 -33.73
N GLY A 124 10.37 5.59 -34.00
CA GLY A 124 10.81 5.32 -35.36
C GLY A 124 9.72 4.55 -36.11
N LYS A 125 9.64 4.70 -37.43
CA LYS A 125 8.87 3.77 -38.25
C LYS A 125 9.69 2.48 -38.37
N PHE A 126 9.06 1.33 -38.15
CA PHE A 126 9.65 0.04 -38.47
C PHE A 126 9.88 -0.05 -39.99
N GLU A 127 10.92 -0.79 -40.39
CA GLU A 127 11.12 -1.13 -41.80
C GLU A 127 9.96 -2.01 -42.30
N GLU A 128 9.60 -1.87 -43.58
CA GLU A 128 8.56 -2.71 -44.18
C GLU A 128 9.05 -4.14 -44.33
N THR A 129 8.45 -5.04 -43.56
CA THR A 129 8.77 -6.46 -43.58
C THR A 129 7.82 -7.22 -44.51
N THR A 130 8.35 -8.05 -45.40
CA THR A 130 7.56 -8.92 -46.29
C THR A 130 6.81 -10.00 -45.50
N LEU A 131 5.68 -10.46 -46.04
CA LEU A 131 4.85 -11.51 -45.44
C LEU A 131 5.69 -12.78 -45.22
N GLY A 132 5.81 -13.25 -43.98
CA GLY A 132 6.57 -14.46 -43.61
C GLY A 132 7.69 -14.26 -42.58
N PHE A 133 8.00 -13.02 -42.21
CA PHE A 133 8.99 -12.71 -41.16
C PHE A 133 8.33 -12.11 -39.91
N VAL A 134 8.89 -12.40 -38.74
CA VAL A 134 8.45 -11.85 -37.44
C VAL A 134 9.54 -10.96 -36.88
N HIS A 135 9.19 -9.71 -36.54
CA HIS A 135 10.09 -8.80 -35.84
C HIS A 135 10.12 -9.15 -34.36
N ILE A 136 11.31 -9.34 -33.79
CA ILE A 136 11.52 -9.62 -32.37
C ILE A 136 12.58 -8.67 -31.85
N ASP A 137 12.19 -7.78 -30.94
CA ASP A 137 13.13 -6.94 -30.23
C ASP A 137 13.89 -7.76 -29.18
N SER A 138 15.21 -7.60 -29.10
CA SER A 138 16.03 -8.22 -28.07
C SER A 138 16.91 -7.17 -27.38
N ALA A 139 16.98 -7.26 -26.05
CA ALA A 139 17.83 -6.44 -25.21
C ALA A 139 18.89 -7.30 -24.52
N GLU A 140 20.11 -6.80 -24.44
CA GLU A 140 21.22 -7.44 -23.71
C GLU A 140 21.44 -6.73 -22.37
N MET A 141 21.39 -7.47 -21.28
CA MET A 141 21.73 -7.00 -19.95
C MET A 141 23.01 -7.68 -19.47
N LYS A 142 24.03 -6.89 -19.13
CA LYS A 142 25.27 -7.40 -18.51
C LYS A 142 25.03 -7.63 -17.02
N ILE A 143 25.28 -8.86 -16.57
CA ILE A 143 25.22 -9.28 -15.17
C ILE A 143 26.60 -9.78 -14.72
N SER A 144 26.81 -9.92 -13.40
CA SER A 144 28.11 -10.36 -12.83
C SER A 144 28.61 -11.69 -13.39
N ASN A 145 27.69 -12.54 -13.85
CA ASN A 145 27.96 -13.90 -14.30
C ASN A 145 27.91 -14.03 -15.84
N GLY A 146 27.88 -12.91 -16.58
CA GLY A 146 27.87 -12.91 -18.05
C GLY A 146 26.82 -11.98 -18.68
N LYS A 147 26.29 -12.38 -19.84
CA LYS A 147 25.30 -11.61 -20.59
C LYS A 147 23.95 -12.35 -20.54
N LYS A 148 22.87 -11.64 -20.22
CA LYS A 148 21.50 -12.15 -20.27
C LYS A 148 20.75 -11.46 -21.41
N HIS A 149 20.28 -12.23 -22.39
CA HIS A 149 19.42 -11.76 -23.46
C HIS A 149 17.96 -11.83 -23.01
N MET A 150 17.20 -10.78 -23.29
CA MET A 150 15.76 -10.73 -23.03
C MET A 150 15.04 -10.32 -24.31
N PHE A 151 13.99 -11.03 -24.67
CA PHE A 151 13.09 -10.60 -25.75
C PHE A 151 12.13 -9.56 -25.19
N VAL A 152 11.96 -8.46 -25.90
CA VAL A 152 11.14 -7.33 -25.48
C VAL A 152 9.94 -7.26 -26.41
N ALA A 153 8.75 -7.06 -25.85
CA ALA A 153 7.60 -6.69 -26.66
C ALA A 153 7.68 -5.18 -26.98
N PRO A 154 7.37 -4.76 -28.22
CA PRO A 154 7.31 -3.35 -28.60
C PRO A 154 6.24 -2.56 -27.82
#